data_AF-A0A849FEQ4-F1
#
_entry.id   AF-A0A849FEQ4-F1
#
_cell.length_a   1.000
_cell.length_b   1.000
_cell.length_c   1.000
_cell.angle_alpha   90.00
_cell.angle_beta   90.00
_cell.angle_gamma   90.00
#
_symmetry.space_group_name_H-M   'P 1'
#
loop_
_entity.id
_entity.type
_entity.pdbx_description
1 polymer ?
#
loop_
_entity_poly.entity_id
_entity_poly.type
_entity_poly.pdbx_seq_one_letter_code
_entity_poly.pdbx_strand_id
1 'polypeptide(L)'
;MHKYYYSLLLLLIITSCATHKSKYAPLENVNDVPTTKMVSHTIYLIGDAGLSPPNEMNPALKLFKKRLDNAESNSTAIFLGDNIYPAGMPDKKDDKEAYQAAKNNLDAQLNTLEDFSGKPIFIPGNHDWYTDGLNGLERQQDYIGKKLDNKKVFFPQDGCPIQKVDVSDDVVVIALDTEWYLTNWDKHPRMNDECEIKDREKFFEELEGLIKKNANTTTILALHHPMFSYGPHGGQFSVKKHLYPSGGKFPLPGIGNLVNFLRKTTGASPEDLQNKRYQELRNRIVTLAQNSEKVIFASGHEHTLQYIVEENTPQIVSGAGAKEGATRLLNGSRFSTGQMGYATLEIYTDGSSRVRFYGVTVDGTEEFLYTSEVLAAKRDNKLAVYDTNFPPEVKASIYTNEEVDKSWFFKSIWGERYRDVYAVKVAAPTVDLDTLFGGLKAVRKGGGHQSKSLRLVNKEGKEYVMRALRKSAEIYLQSMAFKEQYVVGEFEDTFTESLLEDFYTGSHPYAPFTIGELSDAVGIYHTNPKLYYIPKQNAIKDFDDDFGDELYMIEERTDSGHGDLKSFG
;
A
#
# COMPACT_ATOMS: atom_id res chain seq x y z
N MET A 1 24.19 -18.52 43.99
CA MET A 1 24.03 -18.26 42.54
C MET A 1 22.59 -18.41 42.05
N HIS A 2 21.84 -19.46 42.40
CA HIS A 2 20.44 -19.64 41.93
C HIS A 2 19.46 -18.51 42.25
N LYS A 3 19.52 -17.85 43.43
CA LYS A 3 18.64 -16.70 43.74
C LYS A 3 18.82 -15.52 42.77
N TYR A 4 20.05 -15.24 42.34
CA TYR A 4 20.33 -14.16 41.40
C TYR A 4 19.82 -14.49 39.99
N TYR A 5 19.85 -15.77 39.58
CA TYR A 5 19.24 -16.19 38.31
C TYR A 5 17.72 -16.03 38.30
N TYR A 6 17.03 -16.35 39.39
CA TYR A 6 15.59 -16.11 39.50
C TYR A 6 15.26 -14.62 39.48
N SER A 7 16.01 -13.79 40.21
CA SER A 7 15.82 -12.33 40.18
C SER A 7 16.12 -11.75 38.80
N LEU A 8 17.17 -12.22 38.12
CA LEU A 8 17.52 -11.79 36.76
C LEU A 8 16.45 -12.23 35.74
N LEU A 9 15.96 -13.46 35.85
CA LEU A 9 14.86 -13.99 35.02
C LEU A 9 13.57 -13.19 35.24
N LEU A 10 13.23 -12.88 36.50
CA LEU A 10 12.07 -12.06 36.84
C LEU A 10 12.23 -10.63 36.28
N LEU A 11 13.43 -10.06 36.37
CA LEU A 11 13.74 -8.75 35.81
C LEU A 11 13.57 -8.74 34.29
N LEU A 12 14.09 -9.76 33.59
CA LEU A 12 13.97 -9.93 32.14
C LEU A 12 12.51 -10.08 31.70
N ILE A 13 11.69 -10.81 32.46
CA ILE A 13 10.25 -10.98 32.19
C ILE A 13 9.51 -9.64 32.33
N ILE A 14 9.82 -8.85 33.38
CA ILE A 14 9.16 -7.56 33.63
C ILE A 14 9.55 -6.50 32.57
N THR A 15 10.80 -6.51 32.10
CA THR A 15 11.26 -5.60 31.03
C THR A 15 10.73 -5.97 29.65
N SER A 16 10.15 -7.16 29.46
CA SER A 16 9.65 -7.64 28.18
C SER A 16 8.15 -7.34 27.93
N CYS A 17 7.42 -6.73 28.87
CA CYS A 17 5.99 -6.46 28.68
C CYS A 17 5.72 -5.18 27.87
N ALA A 18 4.56 -5.12 27.21
CA ALA A 18 4.10 -3.90 26.56
C ALA A 18 3.77 -2.81 27.60
N THR A 19 4.14 -1.56 27.30
CA THR A 19 3.92 -0.42 28.21
C THR A 19 3.36 0.79 27.45
N HIS A 20 2.75 1.72 28.17
CA HIS A 20 2.22 2.97 27.60
C HIS A 20 3.30 4.03 27.33
N LYS A 21 4.51 3.87 27.88
CA LYS A 21 5.60 4.84 27.71
C LYS A 21 6.11 4.85 26.27
N SER A 22 6.52 6.04 25.82
CA SER A 22 7.20 6.25 24.53
C SER A 22 8.52 5.49 24.48
N LYS A 23 8.82 4.90 23.31
CA LYS A 23 10.03 4.12 23.01
C LYS A 23 10.52 4.49 21.61
N TYR A 24 11.84 4.53 21.43
CA TYR A 24 12.48 5.11 20.24
C TYR A 24 13.64 4.26 19.74
N ALA A 25 13.78 4.15 18.42
CA ALA A 25 14.95 3.65 17.71
C ALA A 25 15.03 4.28 16.31
N PRO A 26 15.99 5.18 16.03
CA PRO A 26 17.08 5.69 16.88
C PRO A 26 16.65 6.83 17.83
N LEU A 27 17.48 7.14 18.85
CA LEU A 27 17.19 8.19 19.86
C LEU A 27 17.34 9.63 19.33
N GLU A 28 18.01 9.83 18.19
CA GLU A 28 18.24 11.15 17.60
C GLU A 28 16.94 11.82 17.11
N ASN A 29 15.94 11.00 16.80
CA ASN A 29 14.65 11.38 16.26
C ASN A 29 13.63 11.88 17.30
N VAL A 30 14.06 12.05 18.56
CA VAL A 30 13.25 12.55 19.68
C VAL A 30 13.22 14.08 19.73
N ASN A 31 14.08 14.75 18.95
CA ASN A 31 14.04 16.21 18.79
C ASN A 31 13.60 16.56 17.37
N ASP A 32 12.74 17.57 17.25
CA ASP A 32 12.36 18.04 15.93
C ASP A 32 13.52 18.79 15.28
N VAL A 33 13.79 18.49 14.02
CA VAL A 33 14.85 19.12 13.24
C VAL A 33 14.19 20.00 12.17
N PRO A 34 14.42 21.33 12.18
CA PRO A 34 13.95 22.20 11.12
C PRO A 34 14.46 21.74 9.75
N THR A 35 13.62 21.83 8.72
CA THR A 35 14.00 21.56 7.33
C THR A 35 13.80 22.81 6.49
N THR A 36 14.62 22.96 5.46
CA THR A 36 14.46 24.00 4.42
C THR A 36 13.76 23.45 3.17
N LYS A 37 13.41 22.16 3.15
CA LYS A 37 12.68 21.54 2.04
C LYS A 37 11.31 22.19 1.87
N MET A 38 10.93 22.44 0.62
CA MET A 38 9.63 22.99 0.27
C MET A 38 8.57 21.89 0.36
N VAL A 39 7.53 22.12 1.15
CA VAL A 39 6.39 21.19 1.29
C VAL A 39 5.53 21.27 0.03
N SER A 40 5.29 20.12 -0.59
CA SER A 40 4.30 19.96 -1.66
C SER A 40 2.90 19.76 -1.07
N HIS A 41 2.78 18.88 -0.06
CA HIS A 41 1.51 18.56 0.58
C HIS A 41 1.70 18.09 2.03
N THR A 42 0.75 18.40 2.92
CA THR A 42 0.76 17.88 4.31
C THR A 42 -0.45 17.00 4.59
N ILE A 43 -0.22 15.82 5.16
CA ILE A 43 -1.28 14.90 5.57
C ILE A 43 -1.34 14.83 7.10
N TYR A 44 -2.51 15.09 7.67
CA TYR A 44 -2.81 14.97 9.09
C TYR A 44 -3.55 13.65 9.32
N LEU A 45 -3.08 12.82 10.24
CA LEU A 45 -3.53 11.44 10.42
C LEU A 45 -4.03 11.23 11.85
N ILE A 46 -5.30 10.86 12.03
CA ILE A 46 -5.87 10.51 13.33
C ILE A 46 -6.87 9.36 13.17
N GLY A 47 -6.80 8.34 14.02
CA GLY A 47 -7.71 7.19 14.03
C GLY A 47 -8.27 6.94 15.42
N ASP A 48 -9.34 6.17 15.51
CA ASP A 48 -9.95 5.74 16.78
C ASP A 48 -10.35 6.94 17.65
N ALA A 49 -10.75 8.03 17.00
CA ALA A 49 -11.14 9.28 17.65
C ALA A 49 -12.65 9.34 17.99
N GLY A 50 -13.39 8.26 17.73
CA GLY A 50 -14.84 8.15 17.92
C GLY A 50 -15.35 8.11 19.35
N LEU A 51 -14.64 8.69 20.32
CA LEU A 51 -15.09 8.81 21.71
C LEU A 51 -14.72 10.18 22.27
N SER A 52 -15.73 10.96 22.67
CA SER A 52 -15.55 12.27 23.29
C SER A 52 -16.61 12.55 24.38
N PRO A 53 -16.33 13.47 25.32
CA PRO A 53 -17.34 13.91 26.29
C PRO A 53 -18.56 14.55 25.60
N PRO A 54 -19.72 14.61 26.26
CA PRO A 54 -20.91 15.24 25.70
C PRO A 54 -20.68 16.72 25.30
N ASN A 55 -20.94 17.05 24.04
CA ASN A 55 -20.79 18.35 23.40
C ASN A 55 -19.38 18.95 23.49
N GLU A 56 -18.36 18.13 23.66
CA GLU A 56 -16.96 18.56 23.69
C GLU A 56 -16.08 17.66 22.83
N MET A 57 -14.90 18.18 22.47
CA MET A 57 -13.81 17.38 21.92
C MET A 57 -13.01 16.73 23.04
N ASN A 58 -12.56 15.49 22.84
CA ASN A 58 -11.51 14.92 23.67
C ASN A 58 -10.18 15.73 23.54
N PRO A 59 -9.22 15.56 24.46
CA PRO A 59 -7.97 16.33 24.44
C PRO A 59 -7.17 16.24 23.13
N ALA A 60 -7.08 15.07 22.50
CA ALA A 60 -6.35 14.92 21.24
C ALA A 60 -7.04 15.68 20.10
N LEU A 61 -8.38 15.62 20.01
CA LEU A 61 -9.14 16.38 19.01
C LEU A 61 -9.04 17.90 19.20
N LYS A 62 -8.94 18.38 20.45
CA LYS A 62 -8.70 19.82 20.73
C LYS A 62 -7.37 20.29 20.13
N LEU A 63 -6.30 19.49 20.28
CA LEU A 63 -4.99 19.79 19.71
C LEU A 63 -4.97 19.62 18.18
N PHE A 64 -5.62 18.56 17.69
CA PHE A 64 -5.76 18.31 16.26
C PHE A 64 -6.47 19.46 15.55
N LYS A 65 -7.59 19.95 16.09
CA LYS A 65 -8.26 21.16 15.59
C LYS A 65 -7.28 22.34 15.51
N LYS A 66 -6.54 22.63 16.58
CA LYS A 66 -5.57 23.74 16.60
C LYS A 66 -4.54 23.62 15.47
N ARG A 67 -4.10 22.41 15.12
CA ARG A 67 -3.22 22.20 13.96
C ARG A 67 -3.93 22.44 12.64
N LEU A 68 -5.13 21.89 12.47
CA LEU A 68 -5.91 22.04 11.24
C LEU A 68 -6.32 23.50 10.98
N ASP A 69 -6.66 24.27 12.01
CA ASP A 69 -7.00 25.69 11.91
C ASP A 69 -5.82 26.53 11.35
N ASN A 70 -4.58 26.04 11.49
CA ASN A 70 -3.37 26.69 10.98
C ASN A 70 -2.78 25.98 9.75
N ALA A 71 -3.47 24.98 9.20
CA ALA A 71 -3.00 24.23 8.06
C ALA A 71 -3.20 25.00 6.75
N GLU A 72 -2.20 24.93 5.88
CA GLU A 72 -2.30 25.46 4.51
C GLU A 72 -3.32 24.66 3.68
N SER A 73 -3.83 25.26 2.60
CA SER A 73 -4.83 24.62 1.72
C SER A 73 -4.31 23.35 1.03
N ASN A 74 -2.99 23.24 0.85
CA ASN A 74 -2.33 22.05 0.31
C ASN A 74 -2.14 20.99 1.41
N SER A 75 -3.26 20.60 2.01
CA SER A 75 -3.27 19.62 3.07
C SER A 75 -4.50 18.71 3.05
N THR A 76 -4.39 17.58 3.73
CA THR A 76 -5.45 16.58 3.84
C THR A 76 -5.50 16.04 5.26
N ALA A 77 -6.69 15.97 5.85
CA ALA A 77 -6.91 15.30 7.13
C ALA A 77 -7.57 13.94 6.89
N ILE A 78 -6.92 12.86 7.31
CA ILE A 78 -7.43 11.49 7.17
C ILE A 78 -7.82 10.95 8.55
N PHE A 79 -9.10 10.63 8.70
CA PHE A 79 -9.68 9.94 9.85
C PHE A 79 -9.66 8.43 9.57
N LEU A 80 -8.78 7.72 10.28
CA LEU A 80 -8.34 6.35 9.97
C LEU A 80 -9.24 5.24 10.54
N GLY A 81 -10.56 5.47 10.56
CA GLY A 81 -11.55 4.51 11.05
C GLY A 81 -11.79 4.56 12.56
N ASP A 82 -12.79 3.78 12.98
CA ASP A 82 -13.36 3.80 14.32
C ASP A 82 -13.83 5.21 14.72
N ASN A 83 -14.58 5.80 13.80
CA ASN A 83 -15.08 7.17 13.93
C ASN A 83 -16.24 7.22 14.95
N ILE A 84 -16.87 6.10 15.28
CA ILE A 84 -17.94 6.02 16.28
C ILE A 84 -17.77 4.82 17.22
N TYR A 85 -17.55 5.09 18.51
CA TYR A 85 -17.64 4.08 19.56
C TYR A 85 -18.97 4.11 20.32
N PRO A 86 -19.41 2.96 20.88
CA PRO A 86 -18.78 1.64 20.76
C PRO A 86 -19.20 0.85 19.50
N ALA A 87 -20.21 1.29 18.75
CA ALA A 87 -20.76 0.51 17.64
C ALA A 87 -21.48 1.39 16.62
N GLY A 88 -20.74 2.11 15.78
CA GLY A 88 -21.24 2.74 14.54
C GLY A 88 -22.43 3.69 14.71
N MET A 89 -23.07 4.02 13.58
CA MET A 89 -24.25 4.89 13.55
C MET A 89 -25.55 4.06 13.56
N PRO A 90 -26.31 4.01 14.67
CA PRO A 90 -27.60 3.31 14.73
C PRO A 90 -28.72 4.04 13.97
N ASP A 91 -29.83 3.35 13.71
CA ASP A 91 -31.04 4.03 13.27
C ASP A 91 -31.63 4.84 14.43
N LYS A 92 -31.87 6.14 14.19
CA LYS A 92 -32.46 7.08 15.15
C LYS A 92 -33.84 6.63 15.64
N LYS A 93 -34.59 5.87 14.85
CA LYS A 93 -35.91 5.35 15.20
C LYS A 93 -35.82 4.16 16.14
N ASP A 94 -34.77 3.35 16.00
CA ASP A 94 -34.60 2.12 16.76
C ASP A 94 -33.98 2.40 18.14
N ASP A 95 -32.94 3.26 18.18
CA ASP A 95 -32.32 3.69 19.44
C ASP A 95 -31.89 5.16 19.38
N LYS A 96 -32.72 6.03 19.97
CA LYS A 96 -32.49 7.47 19.99
C LYS A 96 -31.32 7.87 20.89
N GLU A 97 -31.08 7.15 21.98
CA GLU A 97 -30.02 7.47 22.93
C GLU A 97 -28.65 7.09 22.35
N ALA A 98 -28.53 5.88 21.81
CA ALA A 98 -27.33 5.43 21.11
C ALA A 98 -27.04 6.33 19.89
N TYR A 99 -28.06 6.72 19.12
CA TYR A 99 -27.89 7.66 18.01
C TYR A 99 -27.32 9.01 18.48
N GLN A 100 -27.82 9.54 19.62
CA GLN A 100 -27.34 10.81 20.14
C GLN A 100 -25.89 10.74 20.63
N ALA A 101 -25.49 9.60 21.21
CA ALA A 101 -24.11 9.34 21.61
C ALA A 101 -23.19 9.18 20.38
N ALA A 102 -23.61 8.42 19.36
CA ALA A 102 -22.91 8.27 18.09
C ALA A 102 -22.70 9.63 17.41
N LYS A 103 -23.78 10.42 17.32
CA LYS A 103 -23.75 11.79 16.82
C LYS A 103 -22.76 12.67 17.57
N ASN A 104 -22.73 12.60 18.91
CA ASN A 104 -21.80 13.38 19.73
C ASN A 104 -20.33 13.10 19.36
N ASN A 105 -19.98 11.82 19.31
CA ASN A 105 -18.62 11.39 19.03
C ASN A 105 -18.17 11.78 17.61
N LEU A 106 -19.09 11.70 16.65
CA LEU A 106 -18.83 12.09 15.28
C LEU A 106 -18.74 13.61 15.12
N ASP A 107 -19.67 14.37 15.71
CA ASP A 107 -19.63 15.84 15.70
C ASP A 107 -18.34 16.38 16.30
N ALA A 108 -17.80 15.76 17.37
CA ALA A 108 -16.52 16.16 17.94
C ALA A 108 -15.36 16.12 16.92
N GLN A 109 -15.35 15.12 16.03
CA GLN A 109 -14.37 15.02 14.94
C GLN A 109 -14.67 16.01 13.82
N LEU A 110 -15.95 16.14 13.43
CA LEU A 110 -16.34 17.08 12.38
C LEU A 110 -16.03 18.54 12.76
N ASN A 111 -16.16 18.88 14.04
CA ASN A 111 -15.85 20.22 14.54
C ASN A 111 -14.34 20.56 14.45
N THR A 112 -13.44 19.57 14.32
CA THR A 112 -12.02 19.88 14.06
C THR A 112 -11.79 20.45 12.67
N LEU A 113 -12.78 20.37 11.78
CA LEU A 113 -12.70 20.77 10.37
C LEU A 113 -13.29 22.16 10.09
N GLU A 114 -13.89 22.84 11.08
CA GLU A 114 -14.62 24.10 10.86
C GLU A 114 -13.79 25.19 10.17
N ASP A 115 -12.52 25.34 10.55
CA ASP A 115 -11.58 26.33 9.99
C ASP A 115 -10.50 25.67 9.11
N PHE A 116 -10.65 24.39 8.80
CA PHE A 116 -9.67 23.65 8.02
C PHE A 116 -9.81 23.96 6.53
N SER A 117 -8.75 24.51 5.94
CA SER A 117 -8.73 24.89 4.52
C SER A 117 -8.42 23.75 3.55
N GLY A 118 -7.97 22.59 4.07
CA GLY A 118 -7.61 21.42 3.29
C GLY A 118 -8.78 20.45 3.04
N LYS A 119 -8.45 19.23 2.61
CA LYS A 119 -9.43 18.19 2.24
C LYS A 119 -9.60 17.15 3.37
N PRO A 120 -10.80 16.91 3.91
CA PRO A 120 -11.03 15.80 4.84
C PRO A 120 -11.30 14.49 4.09
N ILE A 121 -10.82 13.39 4.64
CA ILE A 121 -11.05 12.00 4.22
C ILE A 121 -11.37 11.18 5.47
N PHE A 122 -12.45 10.43 5.45
CA PHE A 122 -12.84 9.48 6.48
C PHE A 122 -12.83 8.09 5.86
N ILE A 123 -12.25 7.10 6.56
CA ILE A 123 -12.38 5.68 6.21
C ILE A 123 -13.11 4.94 7.35
N PRO A 124 -13.77 3.80 7.08
CA PRO A 124 -14.40 3.00 8.13
C PRO A 124 -13.39 2.15 8.91
N GLY A 125 -13.67 1.93 10.20
CA GLY A 125 -13.07 0.88 11.03
C GLY A 125 -14.06 -0.19 11.45
N ASN A 126 -13.61 -1.20 12.19
CA ASN A 126 -14.46 -2.32 12.60
C ASN A 126 -15.62 -1.86 13.48
N HIS A 127 -15.41 -0.87 14.37
CA HIS A 127 -16.50 -0.36 15.20
C HIS A 127 -17.57 0.39 14.43
N ASP A 128 -17.23 0.98 13.28
CA ASP A 128 -18.19 1.65 12.40
C ASP A 128 -19.17 0.63 11.78
N TRP A 129 -18.71 -0.62 11.55
CA TRP A 129 -19.52 -1.73 11.01
C TRP A 129 -20.44 -2.41 12.04
N TYR A 130 -20.17 -2.29 13.35
CA TYR A 130 -20.82 -3.12 14.37
C TYR A 130 -22.33 -2.91 14.51
N THR A 131 -22.87 -1.78 14.06
CA THR A 131 -24.32 -1.56 14.02
C THR A 131 -24.83 -1.61 12.59
N ASP A 132 -25.66 -2.62 12.30
CA ASP A 132 -26.30 -2.89 10.99
C ASP A 132 -25.35 -3.08 9.79
N GLY A 133 -24.05 -3.25 10.00
CA GLY A 133 -23.08 -3.43 8.93
C GLY A 133 -23.08 -2.26 7.94
N LEU A 134 -23.17 -2.59 6.65
CA LEU A 134 -23.16 -1.60 5.57
C LEU A 134 -24.24 -0.52 5.72
N ASN A 135 -25.45 -0.84 6.20
CA ASN A 135 -26.49 0.18 6.39
C ASN A 135 -26.08 1.22 7.45
N GLY A 136 -25.35 0.79 8.50
CA GLY A 136 -24.81 1.70 9.50
C GLY A 136 -23.72 2.61 8.95
N LEU A 137 -22.83 2.06 8.12
CA LEU A 137 -21.84 2.83 7.40
C LEU A 137 -22.47 3.84 6.44
N GLU A 138 -23.48 3.45 5.67
CA GLU A 138 -24.21 4.35 4.78
C GLU A 138 -24.83 5.51 5.56
N ARG A 139 -25.45 5.25 6.72
CA ARG A 139 -25.99 6.31 7.59
C ARG A 139 -24.90 7.25 8.10
N GLN A 140 -23.73 6.71 8.44
CA GLN A 140 -22.56 7.49 8.87
C GLN A 140 -22.01 8.36 7.73
N GLN A 141 -21.78 7.78 6.55
CA GLN A 141 -21.39 8.49 5.32
C GLN A 141 -22.37 9.62 5.02
N ASP A 142 -23.67 9.34 5.06
CA ASP A 142 -24.73 10.33 4.84
C ASP A 142 -24.69 11.47 5.86
N TYR A 143 -24.43 11.15 7.13
CA TYR A 143 -24.35 12.12 8.20
C TYR A 143 -23.17 13.07 7.99
N ILE A 144 -21.98 12.52 7.75
CA ILE A 144 -20.75 13.27 7.47
C ILE A 144 -20.95 14.15 6.25
N GLY A 145 -21.46 13.58 5.15
CA GLY A 145 -21.65 14.32 3.91
C GLY A 145 -22.66 15.47 4.03
N LYS A 146 -23.72 15.29 4.81
CA LYS A 146 -24.68 16.38 5.11
C LYS A 146 -24.08 17.46 6.01
N LYS A 147 -23.21 17.08 6.96
CA LYS A 147 -22.58 18.03 7.88
C LYS A 147 -21.52 18.90 7.23
N LEU A 148 -20.76 18.32 6.30
CA LEU A 148 -19.69 19.02 5.59
C LEU A 148 -20.15 19.63 4.25
N ASP A 149 -21.43 19.48 3.90
CA ASP A 149 -22.00 19.83 2.58
C ASP A 149 -21.16 19.29 1.41
N ASN A 150 -20.61 18.08 1.59
CA ASN A 150 -19.74 17.44 0.62
C ASN A 150 -19.86 15.92 0.72
N LYS A 151 -20.33 15.27 -0.34
CA LYS A 151 -20.48 13.81 -0.36
C LYS A 151 -19.16 13.06 -0.55
N LYS A 152 -18.11 13.71 -1.06
CA LYS A 152 -16.81 13.11 -1.39
C LYS A 152 -15.80 13.28 -0.25
N VAL A 153 -16.16 12.74 0.91
CA VAL A 153 -15.38 12.85 2.16
C VAL A 153 -15.25 11.52 2.89
N PHE A 154 -16.19 10.59 2.71
CA PHE A 154 -16.13 9.25 3.27
C PHE A 154 -15.78 8.28 2.15
N PHE A 155 -14.74 7.46 2.37
CA PHE A 155 -14.17 6.59 1.36
C PHE A 155 -13.79 5.23 1.96
N PRO A 156 -13.97 4.12 1.23
CA PRO A 156 -14.66 4.03 -0.05
C PRO A 156 -16.17 4.30 0.08
N GLN A 157 -16.80 4.73 -1.01
CA GLN A 157 -18.25 4.95 -1.07
C GLN A 157 -19.01 3.67 -1.45
N ASP A 158 -20.31 3.65 -1.17
CA ASP A 158 -21.28 2.70 -1.71
C ASP A 158 -20.96 1.23 -1.37
N GLY A 159 -20.33 1.00 -0.21
CA GLY A 159 -19.97 -0.33 0.28
C GLY A 159 -18.82 -1.00 -0.47
N CYS A 160 -18.16 -0.28 -1.38
CA CYS A 160 -16.97 -0.80 -2.05
C CYS A 160 -15.78 -0.96 -1.07
N PRO A 161 -14.86 -1.89 -1.33
CA PRO A 161 -13.71 -2.12 -0.46
C PRO A 161 -12.52 -1.19 -0.70
N ILE A 162 -12.48 -0.50 -1.84
CA ILE A 162 -11.33 0.28 -2.28
C ILE A 162 -11.78 1.47 -3.12
N GLN A 163 -11.16 2.63 -2.89
CA GLN A 163 -11.34 3.79 -3.75
C GLN A 163 -10.07 4.63 -3.79
N LYS A 164 -9.69 5.05 -5.00
CA LYS A 164 -8.62 6.02 -5.22
C LYS A 164 -9.16 7.45 -5.07
N VAL A 165 -8.41 8.29 -4.35
CA VAL A 165 -8.64 9.73 -4.19
C VAL A 165 -7.39 10.48 -4.64
N ASP A 166 -7.51 11.25 -5.72
CA ASP A 166 -6.45 12.16 -6.17
C ASP A 166 -6.37 13.37 -5.23
N VAL A 167 -5.26 13.50 -4.50
CA VAL A 167 -5.06 14.55 -3.50
C VAL A 167 -4.38 15.76 -4.14
N SER A 168 -3.27 15.51 -4.82
CA SER A 168 -2.48 16.45 -5.63
C SER A 168 -1.78 15.71 -6.78
N ASP A 169 -1.02 16.40 -7.63
CA ASP A 169 -0.26 15.78 -8.72
C ASP A 169 0.83 14.81 -8.19
N ASP A 170 1.31 15.02 -6.97
CA ASP A 170 2.37 14.24 -6.34
C ASP A 170 1.86 13.16 -5.39
N VAL A 171 0.58 13.23 -4.99
CA VAL A 171 0.04 12.44 -3.87
C VAL A 171 -1.32 11.84 -4.22
N VAL A 172 -1.43 10.53 -3.99
CA VAL A 172 -2.69 9.80 -4.07
C VAL A 172 -2.97 9.12 -2.74
N VAL A 173 -4.25 9.10 -2.34
CA VAL A 173 -4.74 8.23 -1.28
C VAL A 173 -5.51 7.09 -1.91
N ILE A 174 -5.21 5.85 -1.52
CA ILE A 174 -6.06 4.70 -1.81
C ILE A 174 -6.68 4.31 -0.47
N ALA A 175 -7.96 4.61 -0.30
CA ALA A 175 -8.71 4.27 0.90
C ALA A 175 -9.19 2.81 0.80
N LEU A 176 -8.96 2.03 1.86
CA LEU A 176 -9.33 0.62 1.96
C LEU A 176 -10.30 0.43 3.13
N ASP A 177 -11.45 -0.19 2.86
CA ASP A 177 -12.27 -0.79 3.91
C ASP A 177 -11.71 -2.18 4.23
N THR A 178 -10.83 -2.23 5.23
CA THR A 178 -10.27 -3.50 5.69
C THR A 178 -11.29 -4.41 6.36
N GLU A 179 -12.33 -3.85 6.98
CA GLU A 179 -13.35 -4.65 7.66
C GLU A 179 -14.26 -5.35 6.66
N TRP A 180 -14.51 -4.75 5.50
CA TRP A 180 -15.13 -5.43 4.36
C TRP A 180 -14.44 -6.76 4.05
N TYR A 181 -13.10 -6.80 4.09
CA TYR A 181 -12.36 -8.02 3.82
C TYR A 181 -12.46 -9.02 4.99
N LEU A 182 -12.35 -8.55 6.23
CA LEU A 182 -12.30 -9.40 7.43
C LEU A 182 -13.66 -10.00 7.81
N THR A 183 -14.74 -9.23 7.65
CA THR A 183 -16.08 -9.63 8.09
C THR A 183 -16.57 -10.92 7.43
N ASN A 184 -17.50 -11.59 8.09
CA ASN A 184 -18.13 -12.79 7.55
C ASN A 184 -19.25 -12.42 6.57
N TRP A 185 -18.98 -12.56 5.27
CA TRP A 185 -19.92 -12.23 4.19
C TRP A 185 -21.21 -13.03 4.22
N ASP A 186 -21.22 -14.25 4.81
CA ASP A 186 -22.46 -15.03 4.98
C ASP A 186 -23.49 -14.30 5.87
N LYS A 187 -23.01 -13.41 6.75
CA LYS A 187 -23.86 -12.55 7.59
C LYS A 187 -24.24 -11.23 6.92
N HIS A 188 -23.61 -10.90 5.78
CA HIS A 188 -23.78 -9.65 5.06
C HIS A 188 -23.98 -9.89 3.55
N PRO A 189 -25.01 -10.65 3.14
CA PRO A 189 -25.16 -11.13 1.75
C PRO A 189 -25.33 -10.01 0.71
N ARG A 190 -25.68 -8.79 1.15
CA ARG A 190 -25.93 -7.60 0.31
C ARG A 190 -24.79 -6.58 0.33
N MET A 191 -23.67 -6.87 1.01
CA MET A 191 -22.60 -5.88 1.20
C MET A 191 -21.90 -5.43 -0.10
N ASN A 192 -22.11 -6.15 -1.20
CA ASN A 192 -21.49 -5.91 -2.50
C ASN A 192 -22.52 -5.57 -3.59
N ASP A 193 -23.77 -5.28 -3.23
CA ASP A 193 -24.85 -5.10 -4.21
C ASP A 193 -24.57 -3.91 -5.13
N GLU A 194 -24.06 -2.81 -4.57
CA GLU A 194 -23.76 -1.54 -5.26
C GLU A 194 -22.29 -1.42 -5.71
N CYS A 195 -21.48 -2.47 -5.54
CA CYS A 195 -20.06 -2.47 -5.93
C CYS A 195 -19.75 -3.42 -7.08
N GLU A 196 -18.84 -3.02 -7.97
CA GLU A 196 -18.30 -3.91 -9.02
C GLU A 196 -17.44 -5.05 -8.44
N ILE A 197 -16.78 -4.80 -7.30
CA ILE A 197 -15.93 -5.77 -6.62
C ILE A 197 -16.80 -6.66 -5.74
N LYS A 198 -17.01 -7.90 -6.19
CA LYS A 198 -17.87 -8.88 -5.51
C LYS A 198 -17.10 -10.07 -4.94
N ASP A 199 -15.79 -10.07 -5.08
CA ASP A 199 -14.89 -11.11 -4.59
C ASP A 199 -13.57 -10.53 -4.09
N ARG A 200 -12.92 -11.26 -3.18
CA ARG A 200 -11.69 -10.83 -2.51
C ARG A 200 -10.48 -10.82 -3.45
N GLU A 201 -10.45 -11.64 -4.50
CA GLU A 201 -9.34 -11.62 -5.45
C GLU A 201 -9.41 -10.38 -6.34
N LYS A 202 -10.62 -9.97 -6.76
CA LYS A 202 -10.84 -8.76 -7.54
C LYS A 202 -10.44 -7.50 -6.78
N PHE A 203 -10.64 -7.49 -5.45
CA PHE A 203 -10.09 -6.46 -4.58
C PHE A 203 -8.56 -6.34 -4.72
N PHE A 204 -7.85 -7.47 -4.67
CA PHE A 204 -6.39 -7.47 -4.84
C PHE A 204 -5.94 -7.09 -6.25
N GLU A 205 -6.66 -7.51 -7.30
CA GLU A 205 -6.39 -7.08 -8.68
C GLU A 205 -6.54 -5.56 -8.83
N GLU A 206 -7.59 -4.98 -8.25
CA GLU A 206 -7.81 -3.52 -8.31
C GLU A 206 -6.72 -2.79 -7.53
N LEU A 207 -6.37 -3.26 -6.32
CA LEU A 207 -5.28 -2.70 -5.53
C LEU A 207 -3.93 -2.77 -6.28
N GLU A 208 -3.59 -3.92 -6.86
CA GLU A 208 -2.38 -4.10 -7.69
C GLU A 208 -2.39 -3.09 -8.85
N GLY A 209 -3.51 -2.97 -9.54
CA GLY A 209 -3.71 -2.04 -10.64
C GLY A 209 -3.50 -0.58 -10.21
N LEU A 210 -4.06 -0.18 -9.07
CA LEU A 210 -3.92 1.17 -8.54
C LEU A 210 -2.49 1.47 -8.10
N ILE A 211 -1.81 0.56 -7.40
CA ILE A 211 -0.41 0.74 -6.99
C ILE A 211 0.48 0.92 -8.24
N LYS A 212 0.36 0.02 -9.24
CA LYS A 212 1.16 0.11 -10.48
C LYS A 212 0.88 1.38 -11.28
N LYS A 213 -0.39 1.81 -11.37
CA LYS A 213 -0.76 3.06 -12.04
C LYS A 213 -0.15 4.28 -11.32
N ASN A 214 0.05 4.24 -10.01
CA ASN A 214 0.53 5.38 -9.23
C ASN A 214 2.00 5.21 -8.75
N ALA A 215 2.79 4.32 -9.35
CA ALA A 215 4.15 4.02 -8.91
C ALA A 215 5.12 5.23 -8.90
N ASN A 216 4.78 6.31 -9.60
CA ASN A 216 5.57 7.54 -9.64
C ASN A 216 5.13 8.62 -8.64
N THR A 217 3.96 8.48 -8.02
CA THR A 217 3.42 9.41 -7.03
C THR A 217 3.52 8.79 -5.64
N THR A 218 3.55 9.63 -4.60
CA THR A 218 3.49 9.13 -3.22
C THR A 218 2.10 8.56 -2.99
N THR A 219 2.03 7.27 -2.70
CA THR A 219 0.78 6.54 -2.51
C THR A 219 0.56 6.29 -1.03
N ILE A 220 -0.48 6.89 -0.46
CA ILE A 220 -0.92 6.61 0.90
C ILE A 220 -2.00 5.54 0.86
N LEU A 221 -1.68 4.34 1.31
CA LEU A 221 -2.66 3.29 1.54
C LEU A 221 -3.30 3.54 2.92
N ALA A 222 -4.45 4.21 2.92
CA ALA A 222 -5.21 4.53 4.13
C ALA A 222 -6.15 3.37 4.47
N LEU A 223 -5.94 2.73 5.61
CA LEU A 223 -6.59 1.49 5.99
C LEU A 223 -6.76 1.43 7.50
N HIS A 224 -7.86 0.90 8.03
CA HIS A 224 -8.05 0.90 9.49
C HIS A 224 -7.12 -0.10 10.19
N HIS A 225 -7.11 -1.35 9.73
CA HIS A 225 -6.38 -2.47 10.33
C HIS A 225 -4.90 -2.51 9.94
N PRO A 226 -3.92 -2.20 10.81
CA PRO A 226 -2.51 -2.09 10.46
C PRO A 226 -1.91 -3.35 9.83
N MET A 227 -0.99 -3.22 8.88
CA MET A 227 -0.22 -4.35 8.34
C MET A 227 0.85 -4.84 9.33
N PHE A 228 1.40 -3.93 10.13
CA PHE A 228 2.36 -4.23 11.19
C PHE A 228 1.89 -3.63 12.52
N SER A 229 1.85 -4.37 13.62
CA SER A 229 1.54 -3.75 14.93
C SER A 229 2.27 -4.44 16.07
N TYR A 230 2.73 -3.63 17.01
CA TYR A 230 3.34 -4.07 18.26
C TYR A 230 2.53 -3.69 19.50
N GLY A 231 1.22 -3.49 19.34
CA GLY A 231 0.27 -3.38 20.44
C GLY A 231 -0.57 -4.64 20.67
N PRO A 232 -1.64 -4.56 21.48
CA PRO A 232 -2.54 -5.65 21.80
C PRO A 232 -3.08 -6.45 20.61
N HIS A 233 -3.52 -5.80 19.53
CA HIS A 233 -4.04 -6.49 18.34
C HIS A 233 -2.90 -7.19 17.57
N GLY A 234 -1.67 -6.71 17.73
CA GLY A 234 -0.43 -7.40 17.35
C GLY A 234 0.08 -8.46 18.34
N GLY A 235 -0.72 -8.83 19.35
CA GLY A 235 -0.36 -9.87 20.33
C GLY A 235 0.65 -9.41 21.39
N GLN A 236 0.80 -8.10 21.61
CA GLN A 236 1.65 -7.53 22.66
C GLN A 236 0.80 -6.97 23.80
N PHE A 237 0.84 -7.65 24.96
CA PHE A 237 -0.02 -7.31 26.09
C PHE A 237 0.76 -6.69 27.26
N SER A 238 0.10 -5.81 28.00
CA SER A 238 0.64 -5.27 29.26
C SER A 238 0.44 -6.26 30.41
N VAL A 239 1.23 -6.10 31.48
CA VAL A 239 1.06 -6.88 32.72
C VAL A 239 -0.38 -6.80 33.23
N LYS A 240 -1.03 -5.62 33.11
CA LYS A 240 -2.44 -5.44 33.50
C LYS A 240 -3.37 -6.35 32.71
N LYS A 241 -3.17 -6.54 31.40
CA LYS A 241 -3.99 -7.47 30.59
C LYS A 241 -3.73 -8.94 30.94
N HIS A 242 -2.55 -9.30 31.46
CA HIS A 242 -2.29 -10.67 31.96
C HIS A 242 -2.99 -10.95 33.29
N LEU A 243 -3.22 -9.91 34.11
CA LEU A 243 -3.93 -10.02 35.38
C LEU A 243 -5.44 -9.80 35.23
N TYR A 244 -5.87 -8.97 34.29
CA TYR A 244 -7.26 -8.53 34.13
C TYR A 244 -7.68 -8.59 32.65
N PRO A 245 -7.84 -9.79 32.07
CA PRO A 245 -8.10 -9.95 30.64
C PRO A 245 -9.41 -9.28 30.18
N SER A 246 -10.41 -9.22 31.06
CA SER A 246 -11.73 -8.63 30.79
C SER A 246 -11.91 -7.23 31.40
N GLY A 247 -10.83 -6.59 31.88
CA GLY A 247 -10.89 -5.25 32.48
C GLY A 247 -11.58 -5.17 33.86
N GLY A 248 -11.95 -6.30 34.46
CA GLY A 248 -12.57 -6.36 35.80
C GLY A 248 -11.62 -5.94 36.93
N LYS A 249 -12.18 -5.75 38.14
CA LYS A 249 -11.42 -5.35 39.34
C LYS A 249 -10.70 -6.50 40.06
N PHE A 250 -11.00 -7.75 39.71
CA PHE A 250 -10.43 -8.94 40.36
C PHE A 250 -9.32 -9.57 39.50
N PRO A 251 -8.10 -9.79 40.05
CA PRO A 251 -6.99 -10.34 39.28
C PRO A 251 -7.17 -11.84 39.05
N LEU A 252 -6.95 -12.28 37.80
CA LEU A 252 -7.04 -13.65 37.33
C LEU A 252 -5.73 -14.06 36.59
N PRO A 253 -4.58 -14.13 37.29
CA PRO A 253 -3.25 -14.35 36.69
C PRO A 253 -3.07 -15.69 35.94
N GLY A 254 -3.98 -16.67 36.10
CA GLY A 254 -3.99 -17.89 35.29
C GLY A 254 -4.84 -17.77 34.02
N ILE A 255 -6.09 -17.28 34.18
CA ILE A 255 -7.05 -17.15 33.08
C ILE A 255 -6.62 -16.04 32.12
N GLY A 256 -6.09 -14.92 32.61
CA GLY A 256 -5.61 -13.84 31.75
C GLY A 256 -4.42 -14.24 30.88
N ASN A 257 -3.48 -15.02 31.43
CA ASN A 257 -2.40 -15.61 30.65
C ASN A 257 -2.94 -16.58 29.60
N LEU A 258 -3.90 -17.45 29.94
CA LEU A 258 -4.52 -18.36 28.98
C LEU A 258 -5.27 -17.62 27.87
N VAL A 259 -6.08 -16.61 28.19
CA VAL A 259 -6.83 -15.82 27.20
C VAL A 259 -5.89 -15.06 26.25
N ASN A 260 -4.86 -14.39 26.78
CA ASN A 260 -3.90 -13.68 25.95
C ASN A 260 -3.05 -14.65 25.11
N PHE A 261 -2.68 -15.80 25.67
CA PHE A 261 -2.02 -16.87 24.92
C PHE A 261 -2.91 -17.39 23.79
N LEU A 262 -4.18 -17.66 24.07
CA LEU A 262 -5.15 -18.09 23.06
C LEU A 262 -5.32 -17.02 21.98
N ARG A 263 -5.53 -15.75 22.33
CA ARG A 263 -5.60 -14.66 21.32
C ARG A 263 -4.35 -14.62 20.43
N LYS A 264 -3.17 -14.68 21.05
CA LYS A 264 -1.88 -14.68 20.35
C LYS A 264 -1.60 -15.92 19.49
N THR A 265 -2.24 -17.06 19.77
CA THR A 265 -1.90 -18.33 19.09
C THR A 265 -3.02 -18.84 18.18
N THR A 266 -4.27 -18.53 18.49
CA THR A 266 -5.44 -19.07 17.78
C THR A 266 -6.01 -18.12 16.74
N GLY A 267 -5.72 -16.81 16.84
CA GLY A 267 -6.30 -15.81 15.95
C GLY A 267 -7.83 -15.77 15.98
N ALA A 268 -8.44 -16.13 17.12
CA ALA A 268 -9.89 -16.29 17.24
C ALA A 268 -10.69 -15.01 16.97
N SER A 269 -10.09 -13.84 17.19
CA SER A 269 -10.67 -12.56 16.83
C SER A 269 -10.29 -12.21 15.40
N PRO A 270 -11.24 -11.83 14.50
CA PRO A 270 -10.90 -11.31 13.17
C PRO A 270 -10.04 -10.03 13.25
N GLU A 271 -10.19 -9.29 14.35
CA GLU A 271 -9.48 -8.04 14.66
C GLU A 271 -8.03 -8.23 15.14
N ASP A 272 -7.56 -9.47 15.35
CA ASP A 272 -6.20 -9.74 15.81
C ASP A 272 -5.32 -10.19 14.63
N LEU A 273 -4.08 -9.69 14.55
CA LEU A 273 -3.14 -9.97 13.44
C LEU A 273 -2.83 -11.47 13.25
N GLN A 274 -3.14 -12.32 14.23
CA GLN A 274 -2.95 -13.77 14.14
C GLN A 274 -4.13 -14.49 13.49
N ASN A 275 -5.22 -13.79 13.19
CA ASN A 275 -6.35 -14.35 12.45
C ASN A 275 -5.94 -14.74 11.03
N LYS A 276 -6.37 -15.92 10.58
CA LYS A 276 -6.02 -16.42 9.24
C LYS A 276 -6.40 -15.45 8.11
N ARG A 277 -7.60 -14.86 8.17
CA ARG A 277 -8.10 -13.94 7.14
C ARG A 277 -7.37 -12.61 7.16
N TYR A 278 -7.04 -12.12 8.35
CA TYR A 278 -6.21 -10.92 8.50
C TYR A 278 -4.78 -11.17 8.02
N GLN A 279 -4.20 -12.34 8.30
CA GLN A 279 -2.88 -12.70 7.76
C GLN A 279 -2.88 -12.74 6.24
N GLU A 280 -3.89 -13.36 5.61
CA GLU A 280 -4.05 -13.35 4.15
C GLU A 280 -4.13 -11.92 3.60
N LEU A 281 -5.02 -11.08 4.15
CA LEU A 281 -5.15 -9.67 3.78
C LEU A 281 -3.81 -8.93 3.89
N ARG A 282 -3.17 -9.05 5.04
CA ARG A 282 -1.90 -8.41 5.36
C ARG A 282 -0.83 -8.82 4.38
N ASN A 283 -0.59 -10.12 4.24
CA ASN A 283 0.48 -10.66 3.42
C ASN A 283 0.30 -10.25 1.95
N ARG A 284 -0.93 -10.32 1.43
CA ARG A 284 -1.25 -9.87 0.07
C ARG A 284 -1.03 -8.37 -0.10
N ILE A 285 -1.54 -7.52 0.81
CA ILE A 285 -1.37 -6.06 0.71
C ILE A 285 0.11 -5.66 0.80
N VAL A 286 0.86 -6.22 1.76
CA VAL A 286 2.30 -5.96 1.94
C VAL A 286 3.09 -6.39 0.71
N THR A 287 2.78 -7.56 0.15
CA THR A 287 3.42 -8.03 -1.10
C THR A 287 3.12 -7.10 -2.27
N LEU A 288 1.86 -6.66 -2.41
CA LEU A 288 1.47 -5.74 -3.49
C LEU A 288 2.09 -4.34 -3.33
N ALA A 289 2.22 -3.84 -2.11
CA ALA A 289 2.84 -2.55 -1.81
C ALA A 289 4.31 -2.49 -2.27
N GLN A 290 5.04 -3.60 -2.16
CA GLN A 290 6.45 -3.69 -2.58
C GLN A 290 6.67 -3.53 -4.09
N ASN A 291 5.61 -3.55 -4.92
CA ASN A 291 5.72 -3.18 -6.34
C ASN A 291 6.03 -1.69 -6.58
N SER A 292 6.01 -0.85 -5.53
CA SER A 292 6.40 0.54 -5.59
C SER A 292 7.09 0.99 -4.31
N GLU A 293 8.26 1.61 -4.45
CA GLU A 293 9.01 2.21 -3.33
C GLU A 293 8.32 3.46 -2.73
N LYS A 294 7.20 3.91 -3.30
CA LYS A 294 6.51 5.16 -2.90
C LYS A 294 5.22 4.92 -2.10
N VAL A 295 4.99 3.69 -1.66
CA VAL A 295 3.82 3.31 -0.87
C VAL A 295 4.09 3.54 0.62
N ILE A 296 3.15 4.20 1.30
CA ILE A 296 3.14 4.38 2.75
C ILE A 296 1.81 3.88 3.30
N PHE A 297 1.84 3.01 4.30
CA PHE A 297 0.65 2.59 5.02
C PHE A 297 0.28 3.62 6.10
N ALA A 298 -0.99 4.02 6.19
CA ALA A 298 -1.52 4.85 7.26
C ALA A 298 -2.73 4.15 7.91
N SER A 299 -2.69 3.95 9.23
CA SER A 299 -3.67 3.11 9.93
C SER A 299 -4.03 3.53 11.35
N GLY A 300 -5.17 3.05 11.84
CA GLY A 300 -5.67 3.23 13.21
C GLY A 300 -5.64 1.90 13.96
N HIS A 301 -6.79 1.52 14.53
CA HIS A 301 -7.16 0.25 15.17
C HIS A 301 -6.40 -0.09 16.46
N GLU A 302 -5.08 -0.02 16.39
CA GLU A 302 -4.25 -0.14 17.58
C GLU A 302 -4.25 1.20 18.31
N HIS A 303 -4.68 1.20 19.59
CA HIS A 303 -4.80 2.40 20.44
C HIS A 303 -3.46 3.01 20.85
N THR A 304 -2.59 3.27 19.89
CA THR A 304 -1.18 3.62 20.04
C THR A 304 -0.73 4.48 18.86
N LEU A 305 0.40 5.18 19.02
CA LEU A 305 1.11 5.80 17.92
C LEU A 305 2.37 5.01 17.61
N GLN A 306 2.59 4.61 16.36
CA GLN A 306 3.76 3.83 15.96
C GLN A 306 4.29 4.25 14.59
N TYR A 307 5.61 4.23 14.45
CA TYR A 307 6.27 4.25 13.14
C TYR A 307 7.04 2.94 12.97
N ILE A 308 6.72 2.20 11.91
CA ILE A 308 7.25 0.85 11.65
C ILE A 308 7.74 0.81 10.21
N VAL A 309 8.90 0.20 9.98
CA VAL A 309 9.43 -0.07 8.64
C VAL A 309 9.78 -1.54 8.54
N GLU A 310 9.00 -2.30 7.79
CA GLU A 310 9.17 -3.75 7.56
C GLU A 310 8.93 -4.06 6.09
N GLU A 311 9.65 -5.06 5.56
CA GLU A 311 9.54 -5.44 4.14
C GLU A 311 9.70 -4.21 3.21
N ASN A 312 10.66 -3.34 3.54
CA ASN A 312 10.94 -2.05 2.87
C ASN A 312 9.73 -1.09 2.77
N THR A 313 8.66 -1.32 3.53
CA THR A 313 7.44 -0.53 3.46
C THR A 313 7.20 0.21 4.78
N PRO A 314 7.12 1.56 4.78
CA PRO A 314 6.83 2.33 5.96
C PRO A 314 5.34 2.28 6.33
N GLN A 315 5.05 2.17 7.63
CA GLN A 315 3.72 2.27 8.19
C GLN A 315 3.66 3.27 9.35
N ILE A 316 2.64 4.12 9.29
CA ILE A 316 2.25 5.08 10.31
C ILE A 316 0.97 4.56 10.97
N VAL A 317 1.05 4.21 12.25
CA VAL A 317 -0.11 3.88 13.08
C VAL A 317 -0.44 5.11 13.91
N SER A 318 -1.64 5.65 13.74
CA SER A 318 -2.15 6.85 14.43
C SER A 318 -3.50 6.57 15.08
N GLY A 319 -3.66 5.42 15.76
CA GLY A 319 -4.94 4.95 16.32
C GLY A 319 -5.21 5.40 17.76
N ALA A 320 -4.56 6.45 18.26
CA ALA A 320 -4.67 6.91 19.64
C ALA A 320 -5.50 8.21 19.79
N GLY A 321 -6.48 8.42 18.91
CA GLY A 321 -7.27 9.65 18.87
C GLY A 321 -8.23 9.84 20.06
N ALA A 322 -8.65 8.76 20.73
CA ALA A 322 -9.50 8.84 21.93
C ALA A 322 -9.16 7.86 23.06
N LYS A 323 -8.27 6.90 22.81
CA LYS A 323 -7.94 5.81 23.74
C LYS A 323 -6.43 5.59 23.81
N GLU A 324 -6.00 4.94 24.89
CA GLU A 324 -4.60 4.56 25.12
C GLU A 324 -4.42 3.04 25.16
N GLY A 325 -3.28 2.60 24.65
CA GLY A 325 -2.91 1.21 24.50
C GLY A 325 -1.48 0.96 24.93
N ALA A 326 -1.15 -0.30 25.20
CA ALA A 326 0.24 -0.67 25.50
C ALA A 326 0.95 -1.03 24.19
N THR A 327 2.24 -0.73 24.07
CA THR A 327 3.01 -1.09 22.88
C THR A 327 4.44 -1.48 23.21
N ARG A 328 5.16 -2.06 22.25
CA ARG A 328 6.57 -2.45 22.35
C ARG A 328 7.36 -1.97 21.14
N LEU A 329 8.64 -1.73 21.36
CA LEU A 329 9.61 -1.49 20.30
C LEU A 329 10.24 -2.85 19.92
N LEU A 330 9.84 -3.41 18.78
CA LEU A 330 10.27 -4.72 18.28
C LEU A 330 10.47 -4.67 16.76
N ASN A 331 11.36 -5.54 16.24
CA ASN A 331 11.61 -5.72 14.82
C ASN A 331 11.82 -4.38 14.08
N GLY A 332 10.97 -4.06 13.10
CA GLY A 332 11.05 -2.83 12.31
C GLY A 332 10.44 -1.59 12.97
N SER A 333 9.93 -1.68 14.20
CA SER A 333 9.40 -0.53 14.93
C SER A 333 10.52 0.47 15.27
N ARG A 334 10.35 1.70 14.79
CA ARG A 334 11.25 2.84 15.01
C ARG A 334 10.76 3.77 16.11
N PHE A 335 9.44 3.85 16.27
CA PHE A 335 8.80 4.61 17.34
C PHE A 335 7.53 3.89 17.78
N SER A 336 7.26 3.92 19.09
CA SER A 336 6.00 3.44 19.64
C SER A 336 5.65 4.19 20.92
N THR A 337 4.41 4.62 21.07
CA THR A 337 3.87 5.13 22.35
C THR A 337 2.42 4.72 22.56
N GLY A 338 2.03 4.64 23.82
CA GLY A 338 0.65 4.41 24.22
C GLY A 338 -0.13 5.67 24.56
N GLN A 339 0.50 6.85 24.42
CA GLN A 339 -0.15 8.14 24.67
C GLN A 339 -1.20 8.44 23.61
N MET A 340 -2.25 9.18 24.00
CA MET A 340 -3.18 9.78 23.06
C MET A 340 -2.47 10.80 22.16
N GLY A 341 -2.93 10.94 20.92
CA GLY A 341 -2.35 11.89 19.99
C GLY A 341 -2.66 11.61 18.52
N TYR A 342 -1.83 12.15 17.63
CA TYR A 342 -2.00 12.05 16.18
C TYR A 342 -0.63 12.16 15.47
N ALA A 343 -0.62 12.01 14.14
CA ALA A 343 0.58 12.14 13.31
C ALA A 343 0.39 13.15 12.17
N THR A 344 1.49 13.72 11.68
CA THR A 344 1.53 14.49 10.44
C THR A 344 2.58 13.90 9.50
N LEU A 345 2.30 13.91 8.21
CA LEU A 345 3.20 13.46 7.15
C LEU A 345 3.36 14.61 6.15
N GLU A 346 4.55 15.20 6.13
CA GLU A 346 4.93 16.22 5.16
C GLU A 346 5.54 15.53 3.93
N ILE A 347 5.06 15.87 2.74
CA ILE A 347 5.59 15.40 1.46
C ILE A 347 6.22 16.60 0.78
N TYR A 348 7.49 16.48 0.39
CA TYR A 348 8.27 17.57 -0.18
C TYR A 348 8.29 17.51 -1.71
N THR A 349 8.61 18.65 -2.34
CA THR A 349 8.67 18.76 -3.81
C THR A 349 9.80 17.95 -4.47
N ASP A 350 10.77 17.47 -3.69
CA ASP A 350 11.84 16.55 -4.14
C ASP A 350 11.43 15.06 -4.09
N GLY A 351 10.18 14.78 -3.68
CA GLY A 351 9.60 13.45 -3.52
C GLY A 351 9.91 12.76 -2.19
N SER A 352 10.77 13.35 -1.35
CA SER A 352 10.99 12.85 0.01
C SER A 352 9.80 13.17 0.93
N SER A 353 9.73 12.52 2.08
CA SER A 353 8.68 12.79 3.06
C SER A 353 9.16 12.59 4.49
N ARG A 354 8.46 13.23 5.44
CA ARG A 354 8.77 13.19 6.87
C ARG A 354 7.51 13.04 7.71
N VAL A 355 7.51 12.09 8.62
CA VAL A 355 6.45 11.92 9.62
C VAL A 355 6.83 12.62 10.92
N ARG A 356 5.85 13.19 11.60
CA ARG A 356 5.93 13.62 13.00
C ARG A 356 4.78 13.09 13.82
N PHE A 357 5.04 12.79 15.08
CA PHE A 357 4.03 12.35 16.04
C PHE A 357 3.91 13.36 17.17
N TYR A 358 2.67 13.59 17.59
CA TYR A 358 2.31 14.52 18.64
C TYR A 358 1.44 13.82 19.68
N GLY A 359 1.76 14.03 20.95
CA GLY A 359 1.05 13.48 22.10
C GLY A 359 0.28 14.53 22.87
N VAL A 360 -0.59 14.04 23.77
CA VAL A 360 -1.29 14.87 24.75
C VAL A 360 -0.56 14.76 26.09
N THR A 361 -0.07 15.87 26.62
CA THR A 361 0.51 15.92 27.97
C THR A 361 -0.56 15.77 29.06
N VAL A 362 -0.12 15.60 30.31
CA VAL A 362 -1.02 15.52 31.48
C VAL A 362 -1.86 16.80 31.67
N ASP A 363 -1.33 17.97 31.30
CA ASP A 363 -2.02 19.26 31.33
C ASP A 363 -2.86 19.54 30.06
N GLY A 364 -2.91 18.60 29.12
CA GLY A 364 -3.70 18.72 27.89
C GLY A 364 -3.07 19.62 26.82
N THR A 365 -1.76 19.84 26.89
CA THR A 365 -0.99 20.55 25.87
C THR A 365 -0.34 19.58 24.89
N GLU A 366 0.13 20.11 23.76
CA GLU A 366 0.72 19.30 22.69
C GLU A 366 2.20 19.02 22.99
N GLU A 367 2.57 17.75 22.97
CA GLU A 367 3.95 17.29 23.09
C GLU A 367 4.45 16.80 21.73
N PHE A 368 5.58 17.29 21.25
CA PHE A 368 6.27 16.65 20.13
C PHE A 368 6.93 15.35 20.65
N LEU A 369 6.67 14.23 19.97
CA LEU A 369 7.15 12.92 20.41
C LEU A 369 8.28 12.37 19.55
N TYR A 370 8.15 12.46 18.22
CA TYR A 370 9.06 11.77 17.30
C TYR A 370 8.99 12.33 15.88
N THR A 371 10.09 12.24 15.14
CA THR A 371 10.16 12.55 13.70
C THR A 371 10.99 11.52 12.93
N SER A 372 10.68 11.27 11.67
CA SER A 372 11.54 10.45 10.80
C SER A 372 11.33 10.79 9.34
N GLU A 373 12.39 10.71 8.54
CA GLU A 373 12.24 10.56 7.10
C GLU A 373 11.48 9.24 6.81
N VAL A 374 10.58 9.29 5.84
CA VAL A 374 9.69 8.19 5.45
C VAL A 374 10.08 7.68 4.08
N LEU A 375 10.02 8.56 3.07
CA LEU A 375 10.55 8.30 1.74
C LEU A 375 11.77 9.20 1.52
N ALA A 376 12.82 8.64 0.91
CA ALA A 376 13.98 9.41 0.49
C ALA A 376 13.67 10.28 -0.75
N ALA A 377 14.50 11.29 -0.99
CA ALA A 377 14.37 12.12 -2.19
C ALA A 377 14.58 11.28 -3.45
N LYS A 378 13.95 11.68 -4.56
CA LYS A 378 14.09 10.96 -5.84
C LYS A 378 15.59 10.83 -6.18
N ARG A 379 16.07 9.61 -6.42
CA ARG A 379 17.46 9.37 -6.86
C ARG A 379 17.70 10.20 -8.13
N ASP A 380 18.68 11.09 -8.08
CA ASP A 380 19.15 11.80 -9.25
C ASP A 380 20.18 10.90 -9.94
N ASN A 381 19.74 10.07 -10.90
CA ASN A 381 20.60 9.14 -11.66
C ASN A 381 21.57 9.88 -12.62
N LYS A 382 22.13 11.02 -12.18
CA LYS A 382 23.09 11.86 -12.91
C LYS A 382 24.45 11.20 -13.14
N LEU A 383 24.67 9.97 -12.65
CA LEU A 383 25.99 9.33 -12.66
C LEU A 383 26.17 8.28 -13.79
N ALA A 384 25.11 7.78 -14.42
CA ALA A 384 25.26 6.84 -15.52
C ALA A 384 25.55 7.59 -16.83
N VAL A 385 26.76 7.43 -17.35
CA VAL A 385 27.13 7.91 -18.70
C VAL A 385 26.80 6.79 -19.67
N TYR A 386 25.71 6.94 -20.41
CA TYR A 386 25.33 6.01 -21.47
C TYR A 386 26.06 6.38 -22.77
N ASP A 387 26.39 5.37 -23.57
CA ASP A 387 26.84 5.59 -24.94
C ASP A 387 25.71 6.29 -25.73
N THR A 388 26.09 7.09 -26.72
CA THR A 388 25.18 7.78 -27.62
C THR A 388 25.39 7.36 -29.07
N ASN A 389 26.31 6.43 -29.32
CA ASN A 389 26.64 5.97 -30.67
C ASN A 389 26.49 4.45 -30.77
N PHE A 390 25.32 4.03 -31.24
CA PHE A 390 24.99 2.62 -31.41
C PHE A 390 25.05 2.21 -32.89
N PRO A 391 25.42 0.94 -33.19
CA PRO A 391 25.29 0.43 -34.55
C PRO A 391 23.81 0.45 -34.98
N PRO A 392 23.49 0.74 -36.25
CA PRO A 392 22.11 0.87 -36.72
C PRO A 392 21.29 -0.42 -36.56
N GLU A 393 21.96 -1.56 -36.49
CA GLU A 393 21.35 -2.87 -36.30
C GLU A 393 22.25 -3.73 -35.40
N VAL A 394 21.64 -4.52 -34.53
CA VAL A 394 22.31 -5.53 -33.71
C VAL A 394 21.70 -6.90 -33.97
N LYS A 395 22.54 -7.93 -34.02
CA LYS A 395 22.12 -9.32 -34.00
C LYS A 395 22.03 -9.82 -32.56
N ALA A 396 20.83 -9.90 -32.03
CA ALA A 396 20.55 -10.36 -30.67
C ALA A 396 19.57 -11.54 -30.67
N SER A 397 19.61 -12.35 -29.62
CA SER A 397 18.66 -13.43 -29.36
C SER A 397 17.94 -13.16 -28.03
N ILE A 398 16.80 -13.83 -27.81
CA ILE A 398 16.06 -13.67 -26.55
C ILE A 398 16.74 -14.48 -25.43
N TYR A 399 17.19 -15.68 -25.77
CA TYR A 399 18.00 -16.55 -24.93
C TYR A 399 19.35 -16.81 -25.58
N THR A 400 20.35 -17.11 -24.78
CA THR A 400 21.66 -17.61 -25.20
C THR A 400 21.55 -19.07 -25.61
N ASN A 401 22.56 -19.57 -26.33
CA ASN A 401 22.63 -20.99 -26.70
C ASN A 401 22.73 -21.90 -25.47
N GLU A 402 23.35 -21.44 -24.39
CA GLU A 402 23.53 -22.21 -23.16
C GLU A 402 22.19 -22.41 -22.43
N GLU A 403 21.36 -21.35 -22.37
CA GLU A 403 20.04 -21.41 -21.71
C GLU A 403 19.08 -22.38 -22.39
N VAL A 404 19.18 -22.52 -23.72
CA VAL A 404 18.31 -23.39 -24.52
C VAL A 404 18.86 -24.80 -24.73
N ASP A 405 20.13 -25.05 -24.39
CA ASP A 405 20.72 -26.37 -24.52
C ASP A 405 20.18 -27.31 -23.43
N LYS A 406 19.47 -28.36 -23.87
CA LYS A 406 18.82 -29.33 -22.99
C LYS A 406 19.12 -30.75 -23.46
N SER A 407 19.33 -31.65 -22.51
CA SER A 407 19.59 -33.05 -22.79
C SER A 407 18.41 -33.73 -23.50
N TRP A 408 18.70 -34.78 -24.27
CA TRP A 408 17.68 -35.58 -24.95
C TRP A 408 16.60 -36.10 -23.98
N PHE A 409 16.99 -36.47 -22.76
CA PHE A 409 16.07 -36.96 -21.73
C PHE A 409 15.13 -35.85 -21.26
N PHE A 410 15.65 -34.63 -21.07
CA PHE A 410 14.84 -33.47 -20.72
C PHE A 410 13.82 -33.15 -21.82
N LYS A 411 14.27 -33.10 -23.07
CA LYS A 411 13.40 -32.87 -24.25
C LYS A 411 12.35 -33.97 -24.41
N SER A 412 12.68 -35.23 -24.11
CA SER A 412 11.74 -36.34 -24.14
C SER A 412 10.62 -36.23 -23.10
N ILE A 413 10.85 -35.59 -21.96
CA ILE A 413 9.85 -35.40 -20.90
C ILE A 413 9.09 -34.09 -21.07
N TRP A 414 9.80 -33.00 -21.35
CA TRP A 414 9.26 -31.63 -21.35
C TRP A 414 8.88 -31.12 -22.74
N GLY A 415 9.11 -31.92 -23.78
CA GLY A 415 8.87 -31.60 -25.19
C GLY A 415 9.99 -30.77 -25.81
N GLU A 416 10.02 -30.70 -27.15
CA GLU A 416 11.03 -29.94 -27.94
C GLU A 416 10.86 -28.42 -27.83
N ARG A 417 9.61 -27.94 -27.72
CA ARG A 417 9.25 -26.50 -27.60
C ARG A 417 9.87 -25.64 -28.71
N TYR A 418 9.86 -24.31 -28.55
CA TYR A 418 10.46 -23.35 -29.49
C TYR A 418 11.86 -22.88 -29.06
N ARG A 419 12.59 -23.66 -28.25
CA ARG A 419 13.91 -23.32 -27.70
C ARG A 419 14.89 -22.78 -28.73
N ASP A 420 15.03 -23.51 -29.83
CA ASP A 420 15.96 -23.13 -30.90
C ASP A 420 15.59 -21.75 -31.49
N VAL A 421 14.30 -21.42 -31.58
CA VAL A 421 13.81 -20.12 -32.07
C VAL A 421 14.17 -18.98 -31.10
N TYR A 422 14.16 -19.22 -29.80
CA TYR A 422 14.56 -18.21 -28.80
C TYR A 422 16.06 -17.88 -28.85
N ALA A 423 16.90 -18.82 -29.29
CA ALA A 423 18.34 -18.63 -29.43
C ALA A 423 18.79 -18.12 -30.81
N VAL A 424 17.88 -18.04 -31.79
CA VAL A 424 18.19 -17.45 -33.09
C VAL A 424 18.54 -15.98 -32.91
N LYS A 425 19.74 -15.60 -33.38
CA LYS A 425 20.16 -14.19 -33.44
C LYS A 425 19.42 -13.49 -34.58
N VAL A 426 18.43 -12.69 -34.24
CA VAL A 426 17.67 -11.87 -35.17
C VAL A 426 18.33 -10.50 -35.33
N ALA A 427 18.36 -10.02 -36.58
CA ALA A 427 18.73 -8.66 -36.92
C ALA A 427 17.61 -7.71 -36.45
N ALA A 428 17.89 -6.85 -35.48
CA ALA A 428 16.93 -5.87 -34.96
C ALA A 428 17.51 -4.45 -35.09
N PRO A 429 16.72 -3.47 -35.56
CA PRO A 429 17.13 -2.08 -35.57
C PRO A 429 17.43 -1.60 -34.15
N THR A 430 18.57 -0.96 -33.97
CA THR A 430 18.92 -0.29 -32.72
C THR A 430 18.32 1.10 -32.74
N VAL A 431 17.60 1.50 -31.69
CA VAL A 431 16.90 2.78 -31.68
C VAL A 431 17.11 3.56 -30.39
N ASP A 432 17.31 4.86 -30.57
CA ASP A 432 17.21 5.84 -29.50
C ASP A 432 15.74 6.23 -29.33
N LEU A 433 15.22 6.01 -28.12
CA LEU A 433 13.80 6.23 -27.83
C LEU A 433 13.44 7.72 -27.98
N ASP A 434 14.37 8.63 -27.71
CA ASP A 434 14.15 10.08 -27.82
C ASP A 434 14.04 10.60 -29.27
N THR A 435 14.30 9.74 -30.27
CA THR A 435 14.06 10.03 -31.69
C THR A 435 12.97 9.15 -32.30
N LEU A 436 12.75 7.96 -31.76
CA LEU A 436 11.72 7.03 -32.23
C LEU A 436 10.31 7.66 -32.10
N PHE A 437 9.46 7.49 -33.12
CA PHE A 437 8.05 7.95 -33.13
C PHE A 437 7.80 9.42 -32.71
N GLY A 438 8.71 10.33 -33.08
CA GLY A 438 8.62 11.75 -32.71
C GLY A 438 9.29 12.10 -31.37
N GLY A 439 9.94 11.12 -30.76
CA GLY A 439 10.68 11.22 -29.52
C GLY A 439 9.87 10.77 -28.32
N LEU A 440 10.12 9.54 -27.88
CA LEU A 440 9.48 8.89 -26.76
C LEU A 440 10.16 9.24 -25.44
N LYS A 441 9.33 9.46 -24.43
CA LYS A 441 9.73 9.61 -23.03
C LYS A 441 9.15 8.48 -22.21
N ALA A 442 9.98 7.86 -21.38
CA ALA A 442 9.52 6.89 -20.39
C ALA A 442 8.63 7.56 -19.34
N VAL A 443 7.44 7.00 -19.14
CA VAL A 443 6.46 7.51 -18.19
C VAL A 443 6.52 6.68 -16.91
N ARG A 444 6.20 5.38 -17.00
CA ARG A 444 6.18 4.46 -15.84
C ARG A 444 6.34 3.01 -16.28
N LYS A 445 6.78 2.16 -15.36
CA LYS A 445 6.68 0.71 -15.53
C LYS A 445 5.22 0.31 -15.77
N GLY A 446 5.01 -0.60 -16.71
CA GLY A 446 3.74 -1.26 -16.97
C GLY A 446 3.87 -2.75 -16.73
N GLY A 447 3.05 -3.53 -17.44
CA GLY A 447 3.25 -4.96 -17.57
C GLY A 447 2.23 -5.77 -16.78
N GLY A 448 1.97 -6.97 -17.29
CA GLY A 448 1.18 -7.99 -16.61
C GLY A 448 2.08 -8.95 -15.85
N HIS A 449 1.53 -10.11 -15.51
CA HIS A 449 2.17 -11.16 -14.71
C HIS A 449 3.28 -11.98 -15.41
N GLN A 450 3.90 -11.47 -16.50
CA GLN A 450 4.86 -12.25 -17.30
C GLN A 450 6.00 -11.48 -17.97
N SER A 451 5.86 -10.17 -18.20
CA SER A 451 6.85 -9.41 -18.99
C SER A 451 7.07 -8.04 -18.40
N LYS A 452 8.34 -7.64 -18.35
CA LYS A 452 8.75 -6.26 -18.10
C LYS A 452 8.20 -5.39 -19.24
N SER A 453 7.46 -4.34 -18.92
CA SER A 453 7.07 -3.35 -19.92
C SER A 453 7.14 -1.92 -19.41
N LEU A 454 7.31 -0.99 -20.32
CA LEU A 454 7.47 0.43 -20.05
C LEU A 454 6.45 1.20 -20.88
N ARG A 455 5.71 2.11 -20.23
CA ARG A 455 4.83 3.04 -20.93
C ARG A 455 5.64 4.22 -21.42
N LEU A 456 5.46 4.55 -22.68
CA LEU A 456 6.16 5.61 -23.38
C LEU A 456 5.13 6.60 -23.93
N VAL A 457 5.50 7.87 -24.00
CA VAL A 457 4.67 8.92 -24.62
C VAL A 457 5.55 9.79 -25.51
N ASN A 458 5.05 10.19 -26.67
CA ASN A 458 5.74 11.15 -27.53
C ASN A 458 5.32 12.60 -27.24
N LYS A 459 5.92 13.57 -27.93
CA LYS A 459 5.64 15.00 -27.74
C LYS A 459 4.22 15.40 -28.13
N GLU A 460 3.61 14.67 -29.05
CA GLU A 460 2.21 14.87 -29.49
C GLU A 460 1.19 14.20 -28.55
N GLY A 461 1.64 13.54 -27.48
CA GLY A 461 0.78 12.84 -26.51
C GLY A 461 0.33 11.44 -26.94
N LYS A 462 0.89 10.89 -28.02
CA LYS A 462 0.63 9.51 -28.44
C LYS A 462 1.33 8.52 -27.53
N GLU A 463 0.59 7.53 -27.06
CA GLU A 463 1.09 6.55 -26.10
C GLU A 463 1.55 5.25 -26.75
N TYR A 464 2.66 4.70 -26.26
CA TYR A 464 3.24 3.44 -26.74
C TYR A 464 3.58 2.53 -25.57
N VAL A 465 3.68 1.23 -25.84
CA VAL A 465 4.14 0.23 -24.87
C VAL A 465 5.39 -0.44 -25.43
N MET A 466 6.48 -0.38 -24.66
CA MET A 466 7.69 -1.16 -24.90
C MET A 466 7.67 -2.40 -24.01
N ARG A 467 7.69 -3.59 -24.59
CA ARG A 467 7.62 -4.87 -23.86
C ARG A 467 8.82 -5.74 -24.19
N ALA A 468 9.51 -6.23 -23.16
CA ALA A 468 10.61 -7.18 -23.34
C ALA A 468 10.08 -8.48 -23.98
N LEU A 469 10.81 -9.00 -24.96
CA LEU A 469 10.52 -10.33 -25.51
C LEU A 469 10.86 -11.44 -24.52
N ARG A 470 11.96 -11.26 -23.77
CA ARG A 470 12.33 -12.13 -22.65
C ARG A 470 11.27 -12.04 -21.57
N LYS A 471 10.71 -13.19 -21.18
CA LYS A 471 9.74 -13.30 -20.10
C LYS A 471 10.49 -13.37 -18.77
N SER A 472 9.91 -12.78 -17.73
CA SER A 472 10.48 -12.83 -16.38
C SER A 472 9.82 -13.96 -15.61
N ALA A 473 10.62 -14.97 -15.27
CA ALA A 473 10.19 -16.06 -14.41
C ALA A 473 9.84 -15.56 -13.00
N GLU A 474 10.59 -14.60 -12.47
CA GLU A 474 10.34 -14.01 -11.16
C GLU A 474 9.00 -13.29 -11.07
N ILE A 475 8.67 -12.42 -12.05
CA ILE A 475 7.37 -11.72 -12.08
C ILE A 475 6.21 -12.74 -12.15
N TYR A 476 6.42 -13.85 -12.85
CA TYR A 476 5.43 -14.92 -12.95
C TYR A 476 5.28 -15.70 -11.65
N LEU A 477 6.38 -16.07 -11.01
CA LEU A 477 6.39 -16.72 -9.70
C LEU A 477 5.72 -15.85 -8.65
N GLN A 478 6.06 -14.56 -8.62
CA GLN A 478 5.50 -13.58 -7.71
C GLN A 478 3.97 -13.49 -7.83
N SER A 479 3.46 -13.48 -9.06
CA SER A 479 2.02 -13.30 -9.34
C SER A 479 1.20 -14.58 -9.21
N MET A 480 1.78 -15.74 -9.53
CA MET A 480 1.03 -17.01 -9.57
C MET A 480 1.24 -17.89 -8.35
N ALA A 481 2.48 -18.00 -7.85
CA ALA A 481 2.84 -18.95 -6.81
C ALA A 481 3.03 -18.28 -5.44
N PHE A 482 3.57 -17.05 -5.43
CA PHE A 482 4.01 -16.36 -4.21
C PHE A 482 3.22 -15.09 -3.95
N LYS A 483 1.89 -15.17 -3.98
CA LYS A 483 1.03 -13.99 -3.81
C LYS A 483 1.17 -13.31 -2.44
N GLU A 484 1.59 -14.06 -1.42
CA GLU A 484 1.67 -13.63 -0.03
C GLU A 484 3.09 -13.29 0.46
N GLN A 485 4.09 -13.45 -0.40
CA GLN A 485 5.48 -13.15 -0.06
C GLN A 485 6.18 -12.53 -1.27
N TYR A 486 6.96 -11.48 -1.04
CA TYR A 486 7.74 -10.86 -2.09
C TYR A 486 9.04 -11.64 -2.29
N VAL A 487 9.31 -12.09 -3.52
CA VAL A 487 10.39 -13.03 -3.85
C VAL A 487 11.17 -12.64 -5.10
N VAL A 488 10.91 -11.46 -5.67
CA VAL A 488 11.67 -10.95 -6.83
C VAL A 488 13.11 -10.69 -6.39
N GLY A 489 14.07 -11.22 -7.14
CA GLY A 489 15.51 -11.23 -6.83
C GLY A 489 15.98 -12.46 -6.03
N GLU A 490 15.08 -13.31 -5.52
CA GLU A 490 15.47 -14.50 -4.74
C GLU A 490 15.76 -15.73 -5.61
N PHE A 491 15.34 -15.72 -6.87
CA PHE A 491 15.43 -16.87 -7.78
C PHE A 491 16.45 -16.69 -8.91
N GLU A 492 17.15 -15.56 -8.96
CA GLU A 492 18.23 -15.30 -9.92
C GLU A 492 19.25 -16.45 -9.93
N ASP A 493 19.58 -16.93 -11.14
CA ASP A 493 20.54 -18.00 -11.41
C ASP A 493 20.17 -19.35 -10.77
N THR A 494 18.89 -19.58 -10.45
CA THR A 494 18.42 -20.85 -9.87
C THR A 494 17.88 -21.83 -10.92
N PHE A 495 17.87 -23.12 -10.57
CA PHE A 495 17.20 -24.15 -11.40
C PHE A 495 15.70 -23.85 -11.60
N THR A 496 15.03 -23.30 -10.59
CA THR A 496 13.60 -22.96 -10.64
C THR A 496 13.35 -21.88 -11.68
N GLU A 497 14.17 -20.82 -11.70
CA GLU A 497 14.12 -19.79 -12.73
C GLU A 497 14.36 -20.40 -14.12
N SER A 498 15.46 -21.15 -14.30
CA SER A 498 15.80 -21.77 -15.57
C SER A 498 14.68 -22.68 -16.11
N LEU A 499 14.01 -23.43 -15.23
CA LEU A 499 12.88 -24.29 -15.61
C LEU A 499 11.65 -23.49 -16.07
N LEU A 500 11.40 -22.31 -15.49
CA LEU A 500 10.28 -21.46 -15.86
C LEU A 500 10.57 -20.62 -17.10
N GLU A 501 11.80 -20.17 -17.30
CA GLU A 501 12.21 -19.60 -18.57
C GLU A 501 12.06 -20.62 -19.70
N ASP A 502 12.41 -21.87 -19.43
CA ASP A 502 12.17 -22.97 -20.34
C ASP A 502 10.67 -23.18 -20.59
N PHE A 503 9.79 -23.02 -19.59
CA PHE A 503 8.33 -23.03 -19.75
C PHE A 503 7.85 -22.00 -20.77
N TYR A 504 8.43 -20.80 -20.80
CA TYR A 504 8.05 -19.78 -21.77
C TYR A 504 8.38 -20.13 -23.23
N THR A 505 9.35 -21.01 -23.45
CA THR A 505 9.64 -21.53 -24.80
C THR A 505 8.50 -22.38 -25.38
N GLY A 506 7.47 -22.70 -24.60
CA GLY A 506 6.27 -23.40 -25.09
C GLY A 506 5.43 -22.60 -26.10
N SER A 507 5.62 -21.28 -26.18
CA SER A 507 4.95 -20.40 -27.15
C SER A 507 5.95 -19.75 -28.08
N HIS A 508 5.53 -19.40 -29.30
CA HIS A 508 6.43 -18.83 -30.29
C HIS A 508 6.75 -17.36 -29.96
N PRO A 509 8.04 -16.97 -29.81
CA PRO A 509 8.41 -15.66 -29.26
C PRO A 509 8.02 -14.48 -30.17
N TYR A 510 8.01 -14.71 -31.48
CA TYR A 510 7.73 -13.69 -32.50
C TYR A 510 6.29 -13.76 -33.05
N ALA A 511 5.41 -14.58 -32.47
CA ALA A 511 4.01 -14.67 -32.92
C ALA A 511 3.26 -13.32 -32.93
N PRO A 512 3.45 -12.40 -31.96
CA PRO A 512 2.74 -11.11 -31.98
C PRO A 512 2.98 -10.29 -33.26
N PHE A 513 4.15 -10.42 -33.89
CA PHE A 513 4.51 -9.65 -35.08
C PHE A 513 3.75 -10.07 -36.34
N THR A 514 3.13 -11.26 -36.36
CA THR A 514 2.34 -11.73 -37.50
C THR A 514 0.86 -11.35 -37.40
N ILE A 515 0.40 -10.90 -36.23
CA ILE A 515 -1.03 -10.69 -35.97
C ILE A 515 -1.62 -9.54 -36.78
N GLY A 516 -0.85 -8.46 -37.02
CA GLY A 516 -1.32 -7.32 -37.81
C GLY A 516 -1.73 -7.74 -39.23
N GLU A 517 -0.83 -8.41 -39.96
CA GLU A 517 -1.10 -8.86 -41.34
C GLU A 517 -2.29 -9.82 -41.43
N LEU A 518 -2.42 -10.73 -40.46
CA LEU A 518 -3.56 -11.63 -40.36
C LEU A 518 -4.87 -10.89 -40.06
N SER A 519 -4.82 -9.83 -39.24
CA SER A 519 -6.00 -9.06 -38.85
C SER A 519 -6.48 -8.15 -39.99
N ASP A 520 -5.55 -7.51 -40.70
CA ASP A 520 -5.83 -6.76 -41.92
C ASP A 520 -6.56 -7.61 -42.96
N ALA A 521 -6.14 -8.87 -43.14
CA ALA A 521 -6.75 -9.79 -44.10
C ALA A 521 -8.23 -10.10 -43.82
N VAL A 522 -8.70 -9.93 -42.58
CA VAL A 522 -10.08 -10.17 -42.15
C VAL A 522 -10.79 -8.91 -41.64
N GLY A 523 -10.18 -7.74 -41.77
CA GLY A 523 -10.76 -6.46 -41.37
C GLY A 523 -10.94 -6.27 -39.86
N ILE A 524 -10.03 -6.82 -39.06
CA ILE A 524 -10.02 -6.67 -37.59
C ILE A 524 -9.03 -5.56 -37.21
N TYR A 525 -9.45 -4.62 -36.37
CA TYR A 525 -8.57 -3.58 -35.83
C TYR A 525 -7.48 -4.16 -34.91
N HIS A 526 -6.27 -3.62 -35.00
CA HIS A 526 -5.09 -4.16 -34.34
C HIS A 526 -4.02 -3.08 -34.06
N THR A 527 -3.11 -3.41 -33.13
CA THR A 527 -1.85 -2.67 -32.90
C THR A 527 -0.79 -3.07 -33.93
N ASN A 528 0.29 -2.29 -34.05
CA ASN A 528 1.36 -2.53 -35.02
C ASN A 528 2.69 -2.84 -34.32
N PRO A 529 2.86 -4.03 -33.74
CA PRO A 529 4.07 -4.38 -33.01
C PRO A 529 5.29 -4.41 -33.92
N LYS A 530 6.37 -3.76 -33.48
CA LYS A 530 7.67 -3.73 -34.18
C LYS A 530 8.80 -4.15 -33.25
N LEU A 531 9.75 -4.90 -33.80
CA LEU A 531 10.91 -5.42 -33.10
C LEU A 531 12.05 -4.40 -33.10
N TYR A 532 12.63 -4.15 -31.93
CA TYR A 532 13.77 -3.27 -31.73
C TYR A 532 14.77 -3.89 -30.75
N TYR A 533 16.04 -3.51 -30.91
CA TYR A 533 17.04 -3.63 -29.85
C TYR A 533 17.15 -2.28 -29.14
N ILE A 534 16.98 -2.27 -27.82
CA ILE A 534 17.02 -1.03 -27.02
C ILE A 534 18.23 -1.10 -26.12
N PRO A 535 19.32 -0.35 -26.40
CA PRO A 535 20.46 -0.30 -25.50
C PRO A 535 20.09 0.49 -24.24
N LYS A 536 20.86 0.31 -23.17
CA LYS A 536 20.80 1.23 -22.02
C LYS A 536 21.14 2.65 -22.50
N GLN A 537 20.22 3.58 -22.24
CA GLN A 537 20.26 4.95 -22.78
C GLN A 537 19.58 5.95 -21.84
N ASN A 538 19.89 7.24 -22.04
CA ASN A 538 19.37 8.34 -21.21
C ASN A 538 17.84 8.38 -21.10
N ALA A 539 17.12 7.99 -22.15
CA ALA A 539 15.64 8.00 -22.18
C ALA A 539 15.00 7.05 -21.16
N ILE A 540 15.73 6.03 -20.68
CA ILE A 540 15.26 5.03 -19.71
C ILE A 540 16.11 4.99 -18.44
N LYS A 541 16.92 6.02 -18.18
CA LYS A 541 17.85 6.07 -17.02
C LYS A 541 17.19 5.94 -15.64
N ASP A 542 15.89 6.21 -15.53
CA ASP A 542 15.12 6.05 -14.28
C ASP A 542 14.62 4.59 -14.11
N PHE A 543 14.90 3.72 -15.09
CA PHE A 543 14.41 2.35 -15.21
C PHE A 543 15.49 1.38 -15.71
N ASP A 544 16.77 1.77 -15.73
CA ASP A 544 17.87 1.01 -16.33
C ASP A 544 18.28 -0.24 -15.52
N ASP A 545 17.77 -0.39 -14.30
CA ASP A 545 17.85 -1.62 -13.52
C ASP A 545 17.06 -2.76 -14.19
N ASP A 546 15.92 -2.46 -14.82
CA ASP A 546 15.02 -3.45 -15.41
C ASP A 546 15.05 -3.47 -16.94
N PHE A 547 15.47 -2.37 -17.58
CA PHE A 547 15.32 -2.16 -19.02
C PHE A 547 16.65 -1.80 -19.69
N GLY A 548 16.77 -2.22 -20.96
CA GLY A 548 17.93 -1.97 -21.81
C GLY A 548 18.69 -3.26 -22.15
N ASP A 549 19.52 -3.18 -23.18
CA ASP A 549 20.38 -4.22 -23.72
C ASP A 549 19.67 -5.55 -24.07
N GLU A 550 18.42 -5.45 -24.51
CA GLU A 550 17.56 -6.60 -24.83
C GLU A 550 16.71 -6.32 -26.09
N LEU A 551 16.02 -7.37 -26.59
CA LEU A 551 15.02 -7.27 -27.63
C LEU A 551 13.65 -6.86 -27.06
N TYR A 552 13.07 -5.81 -27.64
CA TYR A 552 11.77 -5.27 -27.25
C TYR A 552 10.81 -5.24 -28.42
N MET A 553 9.54 -5.49 -28.10
CA MET A 553 8.41 -5.15 -28.95
C MET A 553 7.90 -3.78 -28.55
N ILE A 554 7.78 -2.84 -29.50
CA ILE A 554 7.13 -1.55 -29.29
C ILE A 554 5.89 -1.48 -30.17
N GLU A 555 4.75 -1.14 -29.55
CA GLU A 555 3.45 -1.00 -30.21
C GLU A 555 2.67 0.19 -29.65
N GLU A 556 1.69 0.67 -30.41
CA GLU A 556 0.76 1.71 -29.98
C GLU A 556 -0.09 1.22 -28.81
N ARG A 557 -0.36 2.12 -27.86
CA ARG A 557 -1.29 1.85 -26.77
C ARG A 557 -2.71 2.19 -27.21
N THR A 558 -3.65 1.29 -26.96
CA THR A 558 -5.04 1.39 -27.44
C THR A 558 -5.92 2.40 -26.70
N ASP A 559 -5.37 3.34 -25.93
CA ASP A 559 -6.17 4.28 -25.15
C ASP A 559 -6.31 5.67 -25.78
N SER A 560 -5.22 6.35 -26.14
CA SER A 560 -5.28 7.75 -26.60
C SER A 560 -4.18 8.08 -27.62
N GLY A 561 -4.52 8.95 -28.58
CA GLY A 561 -3.56 9.56 -29.50
C GLY A 561 -3.38 8.89 -30.87
N HIS A 562 -4.05 7.77 -31.13
CA HIS A 562 -3.88 6.96 -32.35
C HIS A 562 -5.11 6.90 -33.27
N GLY A 563 -6.07 7.82 -33.11
CA GLY A 563 -7.29 7.85 -33.94
C GLY A 563 -7.05 8.19 -35.41
N ASP A 564 -5.82 8.58 -35.78
CA ASP A 564 -5.38 8.78 -37.16
C ASP A 564 -4.89 7.49 -37.84
N LEU A 565 -4.74 6.39 -37.09
CA LEU A 565 -4.30 5.11 -37.61
C LEU A 565 -5.49 4.28 -38.09
N LYS A 566 -5.48 3.92 -39.38
CA LYS A 566 -6.49 3.04 -39.99
C LYS A 566 -6.66 1.71 -39.23
N SER A 567 -5.59 1.17 -38.64
CA SER A 567 -5.64 -0.08 -37.90
C SER A 567 -6.43 0.03 -36.58
N PHE A 568 -6.83 1.24 -36.17
CA PHE A 568 -7.58 1.52 -34.94
C PHE A 568 -9.03 1.94 -35.16
N GLY A 569 -9.50 2.08 -36.41
CA GLY A 569 -10.87 2.51 -36.71
C GLY A 569 -10.96 3.59 -37.76
#